data_AF-A0A2D8D4C0-F1
#
_entry.id   AF-A0A2D8D4C0-F1
#
_cell.length_a   1.000
_cell.length_b   1.000
_cell.length_c   1.000
_cell.angle_alpha   90.00
_cell.angle_beta   90.00
_cell.angle_gamma   90.00
#
_symmetry.space_group_name_H-M   'P 1'
#
loop_
_entity.id
_entity.type
_entity.pdbx_description
1 polymer ?
#
loop_
_entity_poly.entity_id
_entity_poly.type
_entity_poly.pdbx_seq_one_letter_code
_entity_poly.pdbx_strand_id
1 'polypeptide(L)'
;MTLPDFLVIGAQKAGSTWIYDTLKQHPQVFMPAKAELRFFNRPNCTDPSKVAEYARNFEGAERFDRVGENTPGYFWTTDPKRSTKQPPHGYNADIPGSVVNVLGDSVDVIVSLRHPVWRAISAFGHHSSLGRVAPHETLIDSVGMNGILDMGHYGAHLAAWRRAIDPERIKVLVYEDDIVAQPERGFVETCRFLKIDTSVRPKGMRNAANQIAVTELRLDGMRVGQHPQLLGPADIRFLLDTYKDDIAQTEEFLGRTLAKWHEETARLQKWCDDARVVRPTLPNTQHAQPKGKTDPAVARNRAFRQAGLDASLATTNRIDEQFRFEPPARPSGLIMHRNCELGAFSYGVDGHVYSTRIGRYCSIARGANIGQSDHPLNWMSTSPFQFQGGFKFNVGDGFAHRADYMAAKPDRAHGDLARELVTRVTKIGHDVWIGHGATIVAGVDVGHGAVIAAGAVVTKDVPSYAIVGGVPARVIGYRHDEQTRERLLLCAWWRFAIWQLQGVPFPDVNDAIDEVERRVSEGMHPYEPGWVEVGPDGPKLG
;
A
#
# COMPACT_ATOMS: atom_id res chain seq x y z
N MET A 1 31.88 27.24 10.95
CA MET A 1 31.21 26.29 10.03
C MET A 1 29.94 26.97 9.56
N THR A 2 29.73 27.09 8.26
CA THR A 2 28.54 27.74 7.70
C THR A 2 27.38 26.75 7.72
N LEU A 3 26.23 27.19 8.22
CA LEU A 3 24.97 26.44 8.25
C LEU A 3 23.90 27.28 7.54
N PRO A 4 22.82 26.67 7.04
CA PRO A 4 21.77 27.43 6.38
C PRO A 4 21.04 28.33 7.37
N ASP A 5 20.78 29.56 6.95
CA ASP A 5 19.99 30.55 7.66
C ASP A 5 18.53 30.59 7.20
N PHE A 6 18.18 29.85 6.13
CA PHE A 6 16.79 29.57 5.78
C PHE A 6 16.55 28.15 5.26
N LEU A 7 15.34 27.66 5.43
CA LEU A 7 14.91 26.33 4.99
C LEU A 7 13.64 26.40 4.13
N VAL A 8 13.64 25.72 2.98
CA VAL A 8 12.42 25.39 2.22
C VAL A 8 11.95 24.01 2.68
N ILE A 9 10.94 23.99 3.55
CA ILE A 9 10.64 22.80 4.37
C ILE A 9 9.52 21.93 3.82
N GLY A 10 8.72 22.41 2.87
CA GLY A 10 7.57 21.65 2.37
C GLY A 10 6.51 22.55 1.75
N ALA A 11 5.30 22.05 1.54
CA ALA A 11 4.91 20.65 1.62
C ALA A 11 5.43 19.88 0.39
N GLN A 12 5.70 18.58 0.55
CA GLN A 12 6.05 17.73 -0.59
C GLN A 12 4.95 17.82 -1.66
N LYS A 13 5.36 17.94 -2.93
CA LYS A 13 4.47 18.08 -4.10
C LYS A 13 3.72 19.41 -4.22
N ALA A 14 4.20 20.45 -3.54
CA ALA A 14 3.69 21.82 -3.61
C ALA A 14 4.69 22.83 -4.20
N GLY A 15 5.55 22.45 -5.15
CA GLY A 15 6.39 23.40 -5.88
C GLY A 15 7.72 23.79 -5.22
N SER A 16 8.19 23.04 -4.23
CA SER A 16 9.52 23.25 -3.62
C SER A 16 10.69 23.24 -4.61
N THR A 17 10.62 22.43 -5.68
CA THR A 17 11.62 22.43 -6.76
C THR A 17 11.69 23.79 -7.46
N TRP A 18 10.54 24.44 -7.69
CA TRP A 18 10.52 25.78 -8.29
C TRP A 18 11.17 26.82 -7.36
N ILE A 19 10.91 26.76 -6.05
CA ILE A 19 11.54 27.65 -5.06
C ILE A 19 13.06 27.43 -5.08
N TYR A 20 13.51 26.17 -5.03
CA TYR A 20 14.93 25.83 -5.11
C TYR A 20 15.59 26.33 -6.40
N ASP A 21 14.99 26.05 -7.56
CA ASP A 21 15.56 26.41 -8.87
C ASP A 21 15.61 27.92 -9.10
N THR A 22 14.64 28.67 -8.58
CA THR A 22 14.60 30.13 -8.69
C THR A 22 15.58 30.80 -7.72
N LEU A 23 15.63 30.37 -6.46
CA LEU A 23 16.57 30.90 -5.46
C LEU A 23 18.03 30.54 -5.77
N LYS A 24 18.30 29.33 -6.31
CA LYS A 24 19.66 28.92 -6.70
C LYS A 24 20.28 29.81 -7.79
N GLN A 25 19.45 30.49 -8.59
CA GLN A 25 19.90 31.44 -9.61
C GLN A 25 20.14 32.85 -9.06
N HIS A 26 19.79 33.10 -7.80
CA HIS A 26 19.90 34.42 -7.19
C HIS A 26 21.35 34.69 -6.74
N PRO A 27 21.99 35.81 -7.13
CA PRO A 27 23.41 36.06 -6.86
C PRO A 27 23.74 36.17 -5.37
N GLN A 28 22.77 36.56 -4.54
CA GLN A 28 22.92 36.69 -3.09
C GLN A 28 22.60 35.40 -2.30
N VAL A 29 22.21 34.31 -2.97
CA VAL A 29 21.73 33.08 -2.31
C VAL A 29 22.64 31.90 -2.65
N PHE A 30 23.10 31.20 -1.63
CA PHE A 30 23.69 29.87 -1.77
C PHE A 30 22.62 28.79 -1.60
N MET A 31 22.53 27.86 -2.55
CA MET A 31 21.82 26.59 -2.40
C MET A 31 22.77 25.43 -2.72
N PRO A 32 22.83 24.37 -1.91
CA PRO A 32 23.69 23.22 -2.19
C PRO A 32 23.33 22.58 -3.52
N ALA A 33 24.33 22.04 -4.24
CA ALA A 33 24.12 21.43 -5.55
C ALA A 33 23.12 20.25 -5.51
N LYS A 34 23.15 19.49 -4.40
CA LYS A 34 22.18 18.44 -4.10
C LYS A 34 20.99 19.05 -3.34
N ALA A 35 19.81 18.97 -3.93
CA ALA A 35 18.55 19.23 -3.23
C ALA A 35 18.19 18.04 -2.29
N GLU A 36 17.35 18.30 -1.30
CA GLU A 36 16.87 17.33 -0.30
C GLU A 36 18.00 16.62 0.48
N LEU A 37 18.65 17.34 1.40
CA LEU A 37 19.69 16.74 2.25
C LEU A 37 19.10 15.77 3.28
N ARG A 38 17.83 15.95 3.68
CA ARG A 38 17.10 15.08 4.61
C ARG A 38 17.83 14.86 5.93
N PHE A 39 18.50 15.91 6.41
CA PHE A 39 19.23 15.93 7.64
C PHE A 39 18.28 15.89 8.84
N PHE A 40 17.37 16.87 8.94
CA PHE A 40 16.43 16.96 10.07
C PHE A 40 15.36 15.86 10.10
N ASN A 41 15.20 15.06 9.04
CA ASN A 41 14.33 13.88 9.08
C ASN A 41 14.92 12.75 9.95
N ARG A 42 16.21 12.82 10.32
CA ARG A 42 16.90 11.75 11.06
C ARG A 42 16.88 12.02 12.57
N PRO A 43 16.68 11.00 13.41
CA PRO A 43 16.59 11.18 14.87
C PRO A 43 17.90 11.65 15.52
N ASN A 44 19.05 11.43 14.88
CA ASN A 44 20.37 11.85 15.38
C ASN A 44 20.86 13.18 14.77
N CYS A 45 19.97 14.01 14.23
CA CYS A 45 20.35 15.26 13.57
C CYS A 45 20.90 16.34 14.52
N THR A 46 20.83 16.14 15.84
CA THR A 46 21.42 17.05 16.84
C THR A 46 22.80 16.61 17.32
N ASP A 47 23.31 15.45 16.87
CA ASP A 47 24.65 14.98 17.19
C ASP A 47 25.71 15.93 16.56
N PRO A 48 26.65 16.49 17.34
CA PRO A 48 27.66 17.43 16.83
C PRO A 48 28.47 16.89 15.65
N SER A 49 28.78 15.59 15.63
CA SER A 49 29.48 14.97 14.52
C SER A 49 28.64 14.98 13.24
N LYS A 50 27.33 14.73 13.36
CA LYS A 50 26.38 14.76 12.25
C LYS A 50 26.10 16.17 11.77
N VAL A 51 26.04 17.14 12.68
CA VAL A 51 25.96 18.57 12.34
C VAL A 51 27.21 19.00 11.56
N ALA A 52 28.41 18.58 11.97
CA ALA A 52 29.63 18.86 11.23
C ALA A 52 29.63 18.23 9.82
N GLU A 53 29.18 16.97 9.69
CA GLU A 53 29.00 16.31 8.38
C GLU A 53 28.00 17.07 7.48
N TYR A 54 26.93 17.58 8.08
CA TYR A 54 25.89 18.37 7.40
C TYR A 54 26.42 19.74 6.94
N ALA A 55 27.21 20.43 7.76
CA ALA A 55 27.81 21.72 7.45
C ALA A 55 28.69 21.69 6.19
N ARG A 56 29.30 20.54 5.87
CA ARG A 56 30.10 20.35 4.64
C ARG A 56 29.33 20.58 3.35
N ASN A 57 28.00 20.50 3.36
CA ASN A 57 27.18 20.80 2.17
C ASN A 57 27.15 22.31 1.85
N PHE A 58 27.66 23.16 2.74
CA PHE A 58 27.63 24.63 2.64
C PHE A 58 29.04 25.25 2.60
N GLU A 59 30.08 24.46 2.33
CA GLU A 59 31.43 24.98 2.10
C GLU A 59 31.44 25.94 0.89
N GLY A 60 32.05 27.12 1.05
CA GLY A 60 32.08 28.16 0.01
C GLY A 60 30.84 29.06 -0.02
N ALA A 61 29.92 28.90 0.93
CA ALA A 61 28.73 29.73 1.07
C ALA A 61 29.01 31.09 1.74
N GLU A 62 30.22 31.34 2.25
CA GLU A 62 30.58 32.53 3.05
C GLU A 62 30.46 33.85 2.27
N ARG A 63 30.42 33.80 0.94
CA ARG A 63 30.32 34.96 0.04
C ARG A 63 28.89 35.34 -0.33
N PHE A 64 27.90 34.58 0.14
CA PHE A 64 26.49 34.80 -0.15
C PHE A 64 25.81 35.40 1.06
N ASP A 65 24.82 36.27 0.83
CA ASP A 65 24.11 36.95 1.92
C ASP A 65 23.15 36.03 2.64
N ARG A 66 22.62 35.02 1.94
CA ARG A 66 21.69 34.02 2.48
C ARG A 66 22.12 32.61 2.08
N VAL A 67 22.07 31.67 3.01
CA VAL A 67 22.42 30.26 2.80
C VAL A 67 21.20 29.40 3.05
N GLY A 68 20.75 28.66 2.03
CA GLY A 68 19.50 27.91 2.07
C GLY A 68 19.66 26.41 1.93
N GLU A 69 18.68 25.67 2.45
CA GLU A 69 18.46 24.25 2.13
C GLU A 69 17.01 24.00 1.69
N ASN A 70 16.79 23.05 0.79
CA ASN A 70 15.45 22.61 0.40
C ASN A 70 15.27 21.12 0.71
N THR A 71 14.43 20.81 1.70
CA THR A 71 13.94 19.44 1.96
C THR A 71 12.45 19.51 2.30
N PRO A 72 11.55 19.21 1.35
CA PRO A 72 10.10 19.33 1.52
C PRO A 72 9.47 18.41 2.58
N GLY A 73 10.23 17.43 3.06
CA GLY A 73 9.81 16.52 4.11
C GLY A 73 9.95 17.10 5.51
N TYR A 74 10.65 18.23 5.72
CA TYR A 74 10.80 18.80 7.06
C TYR A 74 9.49 19.35 7.62
N PHE A 75 8.59 19.81 6.75
CA PHE A 75 7.28 20.31 7.15
C PHE A 75 6.43 19.26 7.87
N TRP A 76 6.68 17.99 7.62
CA TRP A 76 5.91 16.88 8.16
C TRP A 76 6.25 16.62 9.63
N THR A 77 5.37 17.08 10.52
CA THR A 77 5.44 16.86 11.97
C THR A 77 4.56 15.69 12.41
N THR A 78 5.02 14.92 13.42
CA THR A 78 4.27 13.76 13.90
C THR A 78 3.12 14.17 14.82
N ASP A 79 1.93 13.63 14.60
CA ASP A 79 0.85 13.64 15.58
C ASP A 79 0.35 12.21 15.85
N PRO A 80 0.59 11.67 17.04
CA PRO A 80 0.14 10.34 17.44
C PRO A 80 -1.39 10.17 17.36
N LYS A 81 -2.17 11.27 17.42
CA LYS A 81 -3.64 11.23 17.34
C LYS A 81 -4.17 11.10 15.92
N ARG A 82 -3.34 11.37 14.89
CA ARG A 82 -3.76 11.35 13.47
C ARG A 82 -3.41 10.05 12.73
N SER A 83 -2.42 9.28 13.20
CA SER A 83 -2.06 8.00 12.57
C SER A 83 -1.40 7.01 13.53
N THR A 84 -1.86 5.76 13.52
CA THR A 84 -1.26 4.63 14.26
C THR A 84 0.00 4.06 13.61
N LYS A 85 0.38 4.55 12.42
CA LYS A 85 1.55 4.10 11.64
C LYS A 85 2.66 5.16 11.55
N GLN A 86 2.61 6.19 12.40
CA GLN A 86 3.58 7.27 12.43
C GLN A 86 4.14 7.55 13.83
N PRO A 87 5.40 8.06 13.91
CA PRO A 87 6.38 8.17 12.82
C PRO A 87 6.84 6.80 12.27
N PRO A 88 7.26 6.73 11.00
CA PRO A 88 8.03 5.58 10.51
C PRO A 88 9.27 5.33 11.38
N HIS A 89 9.69 4.06 11.53
CA HIS A 89 10.90 3.73 12.28
C HIS A 89 12.13 4.48 11.71
N GLY A 90 12.85 5.21 12.56
CA GLY A 90 14.01 6.01 12.15
C GLY A 90 13.68 7.40 11.60
N TYR A 91 12.45 7.89 11.76
CA TYR A 91 12.05 9.27 11.44
C TYR A 91 12.09 10.16 12.69
N ASN A 92 12.55 11.41 12.54
CA ASN A 92 12.57 12.39 13.61
C ASN A 92 11.15 12.85 13.97
N ALA A 93 10.74 12.63 15.23
CA ALA A 93 9.43 13.02 15.72
C ALA A 93 9.31 14.53 15.99
N ASP A 94 10.42 15.22 16.27
CA ASP A 94 10.45 16.65 16.57
C ASP A 94 11.40 17.40 15.63
N ILE A 95 10.99 17.51 14.36
CA ILE A 95 11.74 18.25 13.34
C ILE A 95 11.87 19.74 13.71
N PRO A 96 10.80 20.48 14.10
CA PRO A 96 10.92 21.89 14.43
C PRO A 96 11.88 22.15 15.60
N GLY A 97 11.79 21.36 16.68
CA GLY A 97 12.72 21.50 17.81
C GLY A 97 14.15 21.16 17.45
N SER A 98 14.37 20.15 16.60
CA SER A 98 15.70 19.81 16.09
C SER A 98 16.31 20.91 15.22
N VAL A 99 15.48 21.57 14.39
CA VAL A 99 15.89 22.72 13.59
C VAL A 99 16.34 23.88 14.49
N VAL A 100 15.55 24.23 15.50
CA VAL A 100 15.91 25.30 16.46
C VAL A 100 17.18 24.95 17.24
N ASN A 101 17.37 23.69 17.62
CA ASN A 101 18.58 23.25 18.32
C ASN A 101 19.85 23.44 17.47
N VAL A 102 19.80 23.09 16.17
CA VAL A 102 20.98 23.12 15.30
C VAL A 102 21.21 24.49 14.64
N LEU A 103 20.15 25.17 14.22
CA LEU A 103 20.23 26.42 13.44
C LEU A 103 19.87 27.67 14.27
N GLY A 104 19.32 27.50 15.47
CA GLY A 104 18.74 28.58 16.26
C GLY A 104 17.31 28.93 15.84
N ASP A 105 16.65 29.75 16.66
CA ASP A 105 15.29 30.26 16.43
C ASP A 105 15.23 31.40 15.39
N SER A 106 16.39 31.92 15.00
CA SER A 106 16.54 32.97 13.99
C SER A 106 16.50 32.49 12.54
N VAL A 107 16.38 31.17 12.31
CA VAL A 107 16.27 30.59 10.97
C VAL A 107 14.95 30.99 10.31
N ASP A 108 15.02 31.38 9.03
CA ASP A 108 13.82 31.68 8.26
C ASP A 108 13.28 30.41 7.58
N VAL A 109 11.96 30.25 7.56
CA VAL A 109 11.30 29.05 7.04
C VAL A 109 10.36 29.44 5.91
N ILE A 110 10.49 28.76 4.78
CA ILE A 110 9.61 28.89 3.62
C ILE A 110 8.84 27.57 3.46
N VAL A 111 7.52 27.67 3.40
CA VAL A 111 6.62 26.57 3.11
C VAL A 111 5.72 26.95 1.93
N SER A 112 5.54 26.05 0.99
CA SER A 112 4.54 26.16 -0.06
C SER A 112 3.44 25.11 0.12
N LEU A 113 2.20 25.55 0.10
CA LEU A 113 1.03 24.71 0.25
C LEU A 113 0.31 24.58 -1.09
N ARG A 114 -0.21 23.40 -1.39
CA ARG A 114 -1.01 23.11 -2.58
C ARG A 114 -2.36 22.60 -2.13
N HIS A 115 -3.41 22.75 -2.95
CA HIS A 115 -4.71 22.13 -2.67
C HIS A 115 -4.51 20.68 -2.17
N PRO A 116 -4.95 20.34 -0.95
CA PRO A 116 -4.48 19.14 -0.25
C PRO A 116 -4.86 17.84 -0.96
N VAL A 117 -6.03 17.80 -1.61
CA VAL A 117 -6.45 16.70 -2.50
C VAL A 117 -5.44 16.49 -3.64
N TRP A 118 -5.09 17.53 -4.39
CA TRP A 118 -4.12 17.44 -5.49
C TRP A 118 -2.70 17.13 -5.00
N ARG A 119 -2.31 17.63 -3.82
CA ARG A 119 -1.06 17.23 -3.19
C ARG A 119 -1.05 15.74 -2.90
N ALA A 120 -2.10 15.19 -2.30
CA ALA A 120 -2.22 13.76 -1.99
C ALA A 120 -2.19 12.89 -3.25
N ILE A 121 -2.93 13.27 -4.30
CA ILE A 121 -2.91 12.60 -5.62
C ILE A 121 -1.50 12.63 -6.21
N SER A 122 -0.83 13.78 -6.17
CA SER A 122 0.53 13.93 -6.68
C SER A 122 1.56 13.13 -5.87
N ALA A 123 1.36 13.03 -4.56
CA ALA A 123 2.18 12.22 -3.67
C ALA A 123 1.98 10.73 -3.97
N PHE A 124 0.73 10.27 -4.10
CA PHE A 124 0.39 8.91 -4.51
C PHE A 124 1.08 8.54 -5.84
N GLY A 125 0.94 9.38 -6.86
CA GLY A 125 1.61 9.18 -8.14
C GLY A 125 3.14 9.13 -8.04
N HIS A 126 3.72 10.00 -7.23
CA HIS A 126 5.16 10.03 -6.99
C HIS A 126 5.65 8.75 -6.30
N HIS A 127 4.97 8.31 -5.25
CA HIS A 127 5.32 7.09 -4.53
C HIS A 127 5.09 5.84 -5.36
N SER A 128 4.05 5.82 -6.21
CA SER A 128 3.88 4.78 -7.23
C SER A 128 5.05 4.75 -8.21
N SER A 129 5.47 5.90 -8.76
CA SER A 129 6.56 5.94 -9.74
C SER A 129 7.91 5.46 -9.18
N LEU A 130 8.08 5.55 -7.87
CA LEU A 130 9.26 5.07 -7.15
C LEU A 130 9.11 3.63 -6.64
N GLY A 131 8.02 2.93 -6.99
CA GLY A 131 7.76 1.56 -6.53
C GLY A 131 7.44 1.44 -5.04
N ARG A 132 7.12 2.55 -4.36
CA ARG A 132 6.76 2.59 -2.93
C ARG A 132 5.26 2.37 -2.67
N VAL A 133 4.47 2.45 -3.72
CA VAL A 133 3.07 2.01 -3.76
C VAL A 133 3.02 0.88 -4.77
N ALA A 134 2.60 -0.28 -4.32
CA ALA A 134 2.60 -1.46 -5.15
C ALA A 134 1.45 -1.39 -6.18
N PRO A 135 1.59 -1.94 -7.40
CA PRO A 135 0.67 -1.67 -8.53
C PRO A 135 -0.84 -1.88 -8.29
N HIS A 136 -1.26 -2.68 -7.32
CA HIS A 136 -2.69 -2.83 -7.00
C HIS A 136 -3.18 -2.02 -5.81
N GLU A 137 -2.29 -1.39 -5.05
CA GLU A 137 -2.72 -0.59 -3.91
C GLU A 137 -3.45 0.63 -4.46
N THR A 138 -4.69 0.80 -4.05
CA THR A 138 -5.45 2.01 -4.35
C THR A 138 -4.84 3.20 -3.61
N LEU A 139 -5.30 4.40 -3.93
CA LEU A 139 -4.96 5.57 -3.14
C LEU A 139 -5.37 5.35 -1.68
N ILE A 140 -6.59 4.86 -1.45
CA ILE A 140 -7.15 4.56 -0.12
C ILE A 140 -6.29 3.54 0.65
N ASP A 141 -5.78 2.50 -0.01
CA ASP A 141 -4.90 1.52 0.65
C ASP A 141 -3.57 2.14 1.10
N SER A 142 -3.11 3.18 0.39
CA SER A 142 -1.80 3.80 0.56
C SER A 142 -1.81 5.06 1.43
N VAL A 143 -2.97 5.59 1.81
CA VAL A 143 -3.10 6.90 2.49
C VAL A 143 -2.31 7.00 3.80
N GLY A 144 -2.22 5.89 4.53
CA GLY A 144 -1.48 5.81 5.80
C GLY A 144 0.04 5.70 5.65
N MET A 145 0.55 5.63 4.42
CA MET A 145 1.98 5.43 4.16
C MET A 145 2.62 6.69 3.57
N ASN A 146 3.92 6.86 3.82
CA ASN A 146 4.78 7.84 3.14
C ASN A 146 4.29 9.31 3.19
N GLY A 147 3.42 9.68 4.14
CA GLY A 147 2.85 11.03 4.20
C GLY A 147 1.86 11.37 3.07
N ILE A 148 1.32 10.35 2.38
CA ILE A 148 0.37 10.55 1.26
C ILE A 148 -0.87 11.28 1.72
N LEU A 149 -1.43 10.98 2.89
CA LEU A 149 -2.54 11.73 3.47
C LEU A 149 -2.08 12.77 4.48
N ASP A 150 -1.25 12.33 5.44
CA ASP A 150 -1.01 13.09 6.66
C ASP A 150 -0.37 14.46 6.42
N MET A 151 0.60 14.55 5.50
CA MET A 151 1.28 15.81 5.17
C MET A 151 0.35 16.88 4.57
N GLY A 152 -0.88 16.50 4.21
CA GLY A 152 -1.94 17.41 3.76
C GLY A 152 -2.73 18.05 4.89
N HIS A 153 -2.51 17.68 6.15
CA HIS A 153 -3.12 18.33 7.33
C HIS A 153 -2.30 19.56 7.74
N TYR A 154 -2.35 20.59 6.90
CA TYR A 154 -1.47 21.74 6.99
C TYR A 154 -1.68 22.54 8.27
N GLY A 155 -2.92 22.71 8.72
CA GLY A 155 -3.23 23.49 9.91
C GLY A 155 -2.44 23.01 11.13
N ALA A 156 -2.37 21.69 11.32
CA ALA A 156 -1.66 21.10 12.44
C ALA A 156 -0.13 21.15 12.29
N HIS A 157 0.40 20.94 11.09
CA HIS A 157 1.83 21.07 10.84
C HIS A 157 2.31 22.51 11.05
N LEU A 158 1.59 23.47 10.50
CA LEU A 158 1.85 24.90 10.67
C LEU A 158 1.78 25.33 12.14
N ALA A 159 0.81 24.81 12.90
CA ALA A 159 0.72 25.05 14.34
C ALA A 159 1.94 24.52 15.10
N ALA A 160 2.46 23.35 14.73
CA ALA A 160 3.68 22.81 15.34
C ALA A 160 4.90 23.69 15.04
N TRP A 161 5.07 24.15 13.80
CA TRP A 161 6.15 25.05 13.42
C TRP A 161 6.07 26.42 14.11
N ARG A 162 4.88 27.01 14.25
CA ARG A 162 4.69 28.28 14.99
C ARG A 162 5.00 28.19 16.48
N ARG A 163 4.99 27.00 17.08
CA ARG A 163 5.41 26.83 18.49
C ARG A 163 6.93 26.88 18.64
N ALA A 164 7.67 26.54 17.58
CA ALA A 164 9.13 26.46 17.61
C ALA A 164 9.80 27.73 17.06
N ILE A 165 9.19 28.38 16.06
CA ILE A 165 9.77 29.52 15.34
C ILE A 165 8.75 30.66 15.29
N ASP A 166 9.25 31.89 15.42
CA ASP A 166 8.46 33.12 15.31
C ASP A 166 7.63 33.11 13.99
N PRO A 167 6.31 33.34 14.06
CA PRO A 167 5.46 33.44 12.86
C PRO A 167 5.97 34.40 11.79
N GLU A 168 6.65 35.49 12.15
CA GLU A 168 7.24 36.44 11.18
C GLU A 168 8.37 35.84 10.36
N ARG A 169 8.97 34.75 10.84
CA ARG A 169 10.02 33.97 10.16
C ARG A 169 9.46 32.79 9.37
N ILE A 170 8.14 32.68 9.21
CA ILE A 170 7.51 31.64 8.41
C ILE A 170 6.81 32.27 7.20
N LYS A 171 7.42 32.17 6.02
CA LYS A 171 6.78 32.54 4.75
C LYS A 171 5.97 31.37 4.20
N VAL A 172 4.67 31.58 4.07
CA VAL A 172 3.79 30.65 3.36
C VAL A 172 3.52 31.15 1.94
N LEU A 173 3.76 30.28 0.96
CA LEU A 173 3.34 30.44 -0.43
C LEU A 173 2.18 29.49 -0.71
N VAL A 174 1.21 29.91 -1.51
CA VAL A 174 0.15 29.03 -2.03
C VAL A 174 0.49 28.71 -3.47
N TYR A 175 0.69 27.43 -3.77
CA TYR A 175 1.16 26.94 -5.06
C TYR A 175 0.30 27.47 -6.22
N GLU A 176 -1.02 27.39 -6.10
CA GLU A 176 -1.96 27.83 -7.13
C GLU A 176 -1.93 29.36 -7.37
N ASP A 177 -1.57 30.14 -6.36
CA ASP A 177 -1.56 31.61 -6.42
C ASP A 177 -0.17 32.15 -6.73
N ASP A 178 0.78 31.84 -5.86
CA ASP A 178 2.09 32.47 -5.79
C ASP A 178 3.10 31.80 -6.73
N ILE A 179 2.87 30.54 -7.15
CA ILE A 179 3.81 29.79 -8.01
C ILE A 179 3.23 29.57 -9.41
N VAL A 180 1.94 29.24 -9.53
CA VAL A 180 1.31 28.95 -10.82
C VAL A 180 0.76 30.21 -11.48
N ALA A 181 -0.10 30.96 -10.77
CA ALA A 181 -0.79 32.10 -11.38
C ALA A 181 0.05 33.38 -11.40
N GLN A 182 0.85 33.64 -10.37
CA GLN A 182 1.66 34.85 -10.24
C GLN A 182 3.11 34.54 -9.82
N PRO A 183 3.86 33.73 -10.59
CA PRO A 183 5.20 33.29 -10.22
C PRO A 183 6.19 34.45 -9.96
N GLU A 184 6.09 35.55 -10.72
CA GLU A 184 6.91 36.73 -10.49
C GLU A 184 6.64 37.37 -9.13
N ARG A 185 5.35 37.47 -8.77
CA ARG A 185 4.96 38.03 -7.47
C ARG A 185 5.42 37.12 -6.34
N GLY A 186 5.19 35.82 -6.44
CA GLY A 186 5.63 34.86 -5.41
C GLY A 186 7.13 34.86 -5.22
N PHE A 187 7.91 34.98 -6.30
CA PHE A 187 9.37 35.09 -6.22
C PHE A 187 9.80 36.40 -5.54
N VAL A 188 9.25 37.54 -5.98
CA VAL A 188 9.54 38.85 -5.36
C VAL A 188 9.20 38.87 -3.88
N GLU A 189 8.06 38.29 -3.50
CA GLU A 189 7.64 38.16 -2.10
C GLU A 189 8.56 37.26 -1.28
N THR A 190 9.14 36.23 -1.91
CA THR A 190 10.16 35.37 -1.28
C THR A 190 11.47 36.14 -1.10
N CYS A 191 11.91 36.91 -2.10
CA CYS A 191 13.09 37.77 -1.98
C CYS A 191 12.93 38.83 -0.89
N ARG A 192 11.76 39.49 -0.81
CA ARG A 192 11.46 40.46 0.25
C ARG A 192 11.56 39.84 1.64
N PHE A 193 10.98 38.65 1.80
CA PHE A 193 11.03 37.89 3.04
C PHE A 193 12.47 37.55 3.44
N LEU A 194 13.28 37.07 2.50
CA LEU A 194 14.71 36.78 2.73
C LEU A 194 15.60 38.03 2.81
N LYS A 195 15.04 39.22 2.56
CA LYS A 195 15.73 40.52 2.53
C LYS A 195 16.86 40.58 1.48
N ILE A 196 16.61 40.03 0.30
CA ILE A 196 17.50 40.03 -0.86
C ILE A 196 16.90 40.82 -2.03
N ASP A 197 17.71 41.09 -3.06
CA ASP A 197 17.31 41.85 -4.25
C ASP A 197 16.06 41.27 -4.92
N THR A 198 15.14 42.15 -5.28
CA THR A 198 13.87 41.79 -5.95
C THR A 198 13.92 42.03 -7.45
N SER A 199 15.01 42.60 -7.97
CA SER A 199 15.19 42.91 -9.39
C SER A 199 15.60 41.69 -10.22
N VAL A 200 16.12 40.64 -9.59
CA VAL A 200 16.61 39.42 -10.25
C VAL A 200 15.48 38.70 -10.97
N ARG A 201 15.77 38.14 -12.15
CA ARG A 201 14.82 37.40 -12.99
C ARG A 201 15.38 36.02 -13.34
N PRO A 202 15.22 35.01 -12.45
CA PRO A 202 15.55 33.62 -12.74
C PRO A 202 14.97 33.11 -14.07
N LYS A 203 15.77 32.33 -14.80
CA LYS A 203 15.31 31.62 -16.00
C LYS A 203 14.31 30.54 -15.60
N GLY A 204 13.28 30.37 -16.43
CA GLY A 204 12.26 29.34 -16.22
C GLY A 204 11.29 29.64 -15.08
N MET A 205 11.21 30.88 -14.59
CA MET A 205 10.27 31.28 -13.54
C MET A 205 8.81 30.97 -13.89
N ARG A 206 8.42 31.10 -15.16
CA ARG A 206 7.08 30.73 -15.67
C ARG A 206 6.92 29.24 -15.98
N ASN A 207 8.01 28.46 -15.94
CA ASN A 207 7.98 27.03 -16.27
C ASN A 207 7.35 26.18 -15.17
N ALA A 208 6.99 26.77 -14.02
CA ALA A 208 6.15 26.13 -12.99
C ALA A 208 4.84 25.54 -13.58
N ALA A 209 4.41 26.07 -14.72
CA ALA A 209 3.17 25.75 -15.42
C ALA A 209 3.22 24.51 -16.34
N ASN A 210 4.38 23.92 -16.64
CA ASN A 210 4.45 22.89 -17.69
C ASN A 210 4.01 21.47 -17.29
N GLN A 211 3.54 21.22 -16.06
CA GLN A 211 2.91 19.94 -15.69
C GLN A 211 1.80 20.08 -14.64
N ILE A 212 0.85 21.01 -14.83
CA ILE A 212 -0.53 20.51 -14.80
C ILE A 212 -0.65 19.76 -16.13
N ALA A 213 -0.16 18.52 -16.18
CA ALA A 213 -0.84 17.57 -17.04
C ALA A 213 -2.29 17.73 -16.61
N VAL A 214 -3.10 18.33 -17.48
CA VAL A 214 -4.55 18.33 -17.33
C VAL A 214 -4.83 16.87 -17.06
N THR A 215 -5.03 16.54 -15.78
CA THR A 215 -5.28 15.16 -15.40
C THR A 215 -6.70 15.05 -15.89
N GLU A 216 -6.85 14.60 -17.13
CA GLU A 216 -8.11 14.62 -17.83
C GLU A 216 -9.07 13.89 -16.90
N LEU A 217 -9.97 14.66 -16.29
CA LEU A 217 -10.92 14.15 -15.34
C LEU A 217 -11.98 13.41 -16.14
N ARG A 218 -11.62 12.22 -16.62
CA ARG A 218 -12.51 11.39 -17.40
C ARG A 218 -13.56 10.82 -16.47
N LEU A 219 -14.77 10.65 -16.98
CA LEU A 219 -15.90 10.18 -16.16
C LEU A 219 -15.73 8.73 -15.69
N ASP A 220 -14.86 7.95 -16.34
CA ASP A 220 -14.46 6.60 -15.95
C ASP A 220 -13.32 6.55 -14.92
N GLY A 221 -12.65 7.68 -14.67
CA GLY A 221 -11.62 7.83 -13.64
C GLY A 221 -10.43 8.68 -14.07
N MET A 222 -9.55 8.97 -13.12
CA MET A 222 -8.40 9.85 -13.30
C MET A 222 -7.10 9.06 -13.30
N ARG A 223 -6.30 9.19 -14.38
CA ARG A 223 -4.99 8.54 -14.49
C ARG A 223 -3.94 9.32 -13.71
N VAL A 224 -3.17 8.63 -12.87
CA VAL A 224 -2.09 9.25 -12.08
C VAL A 224 -0.74 8.63 -12.46
N GLY A 225 0.03 9.36 -13.25
CA GLY A 225 1.36 8.90 -13.71
C GLY A 225 1.28 7.55 -14.41
N GLN A 226 2.12 6.61 -13.99
CA GLN A 226 2.19 5.23 -14.51
C GLN A 226 1.45 4.20 -13.62
N HIS A 227 0.68 4.65 -12.63
CA HIS A 227 -0.09 3.74 -11.79
C HIS A 227 -1.16 3.02 -12.64
N PRO A 228 -1.29 1.68 -12.56
CA PRO A 228 -2.16 0.94 -13.47
C PRO A 228 -3.65 1.10 -13.16
N GLN A 229 -4.00 1.50 -11.93
CA GLN A 229 -5.39 1.79 -11.55
C GLN A 229 -5.71 3.28 -11.69
N LEU A 230 -6.93 3.58 -12.16
CA LEU A 230 -7.50 4.92 -12.19
C LEU A 230 -8.04 5.29 -10.81
N LEU A 231 -7.91 6.56 -10.44
CA LEU A 231 -8.62 7.11 -9.28
C LEU A 231 -10.08 7.39 -9.65
N GLY A 232 -11.01 6.86 -8.87
CA GLY A 232 -12.43 7.04 -9.08
C GLY A 232 -13.02 8.18 -8.23
N PRO A 233 -14.32 8.50 -8.43
CA PRO A 233 -15.04 9.45 -7.59
C PRO A 233 -15.03 9.11 -6.09
N ALA A 234 -14.88 7.84 -5.73
CA ALA A 234 -14.79 7.43 -4.32
C ALA A 234 -13.48 7.90 -3.67
N ASP A 235 -12.33 7.78 -4.37
CA ASP A 235 -11.04 8.25 -3.88
C ASP A 235 -11.04 9.78 -3.68
N ILE A 236 -11.64 10.51 -4.63
CA ILE A 236 -11.71 11.97 -4.57
C ILE A 236 -12.65 12.43 -3.45
N ARG A 237 -13.84 11.83 -3.29
CA ARG A 237 -14.72 12.14 -2.16
C ARG A 237 -14.06 11.88 -0.82
N PHE A 238 -13.37 10.74 -0.67
CA PHE A 238 -12.61 10.44 0.54
C PHE A 238 -11.61 11.56 0.88
N LEU A 239 -10.85 12.04 -0.10
CA LEU A 239 -9.88 13.13 0.13
C LEU A 239 -10.56 14.48 0.42
N LEU A 240 -11.65 14.81 -0.28
CA LEU A 240 -12.43 16.04 -0.02
C LEU A 240 -12.99 16.03 1.41
N ASP A 241 -13.61 14.93 1.81
CA ASP A 241 -14.15 14.74 3.17
C ASP A 241 -13.05 14.80 4.24
N THR A 242 -11.88 14.25 3.94
CA THR A 242 -10.73 14.23 4.87
C THR A 242 -10.17 15.62 5.12
N TYR A 243 -10.08 16.47 4.09
CA TYR A 243 -9.39 17.76 4.20
C TYR A 243 -10.29 18.97 4.43
N LYS A 244 -11.63 18.82 4.37
CA LYS A 244 -12.57 19.95 4.49
C LYS A 244 -12.33 20.81 5.74
N ASP A 245 -12.09 20.18 6.89
CA ASP A 245 -11.90 20.88 8.17
C ASP A 245 -10.47 21.48 8.28
N ASP A 246 -9.50 20.84 7.62
CA ASP A 246 -8.11 21.32 7.62
C ASP A 246 -7.91 22.54 6.71
N ILE A 247 -8.67 22.65 5.61
CA ILE A 247 -8.68 23.84 4.76
C ILE A 247 -9.09 25.06 5.60
N ALA A 248 -10.17 24.94 6.39
CA ALA A 248 -10.63 26.02 7.26
C ALA A 248 -9.56 26.42 8.31
N GLN A 249 -8.91 25.44 8.95
CA GLN A 249 -7.80 25.70 9.88
C GLN A 249 -6.60 26.38 9.20
N THR A 250 -6.32 26.00 7.95
CA THR A 250 -5.26 26.62 7.15
C THR A 250 -5.58 28.07 6.82
N GLU A 251 -6.83 28.38 6.44
CA GLU A 251 -7.28 29.76 6.18
C GLU A 251 -7.22 30.63 7.43
N GLU A 252 -7.65 30.10 8.58
CA GLU A 252 -7.52 30.76 9.88
C GLU A 252 -6.04 31.07 10.19
N PHE A 253 -5.16 30.10 9.97
CA PHE A 253 -3.73 30.29 10.16
C PHE A 253 -3.15 31.40 9.26
N LEU A 254 -3.57 31.43 8.00
CA LEU A 254 -3.08 32.40 7.01
C LEU A 254 -3.76 33.78 7.12
N GLY A 255 -4.85 33.89 7.86
CA GLY A 255 -5.66 35.11 7.93
C GLY A 255 -6.24 35.52 6.58
N ARG A 256 -6.41 34.59 5.65
CA ARG A 256 -6.98 34.85 4.31
C ARG A 256 -7.74 33.64 3.78
N THR A 257 -8.76 33.90 2.97
CA THR A 257 -9.47 32.88 2.19
C THR A 257 -8.63 32.40 1.02
N LEU A 258 -8.61 31.09 0.78
CA LEU A 258 -7.96 30.42 -0.33
C LEU A 258 -8.98 30.18 -1.44
N ALA A 259 -9.40 31.26 -2.11
CA ALA A 259 -10.50 31.23 -3.09
C ALA A 259 -10.32 30.15 -4.17
N LYS A 260 -9.11 30.01 -4.73
CA LYS A 260 -8.81 28.96 -5.71
C LYS A 260 -8.95 27.54 -5.16
N TRP A 261 -8.70 27.33 -3.86
CA TRP A 261 -8.91 26.02 -3.26
C TRP A 261 -10.39 25.70 -3.14
N HIS A 262 -11.22 26.67 -2.80
CA HIS A 262 -12.68 26.51 -2.79
C HIS A 262 -13.24 26.28 -4.19
N GLU A 263 -12.77 27.02 -5.20
CA GLU A 263 -13.12 26.81 -6.61
C GLU A 263 -12.78 25.39 -7.06
N GLU A 264 -11.57 24.92 -6.73
CA GLU A 264 -11.11 23.59 -7.10
C GLU A 264 -11.82 22.47 -6.32
N THR A 265 -12.13 22.70 -5.04
CA THR A 265 -12.98 21.83 -4.21
C THR A 265 -14.35 21.67 -4.85
N ALA A 266 -14.99 22.77 -5.24
CA ALA A 266 -16.29 22.76 -5.92
C ALA A 266 -16.21 22.04 -7.28
N ARG A 267 -15.13 22.24 -8.04
CA ARG A 267 -14.88 21.57 -9.33
C ARG A 267 -14.76 20.05 -9.16
N LEU A 268 -13.99 19.59 -8.16
CA LEU A 268 -13.83 18.16 -7.86
C LEU A 268 -15.12 17.54 -7.34
N GLN A 269 -15.88 18.26 -6.50
CA GLN A 269 -17.19 17.82 -6.02
C GLN A 269 -18.17 17.66 -7.19
N LYS A 270 -18.26 18.67 -8.06
CA LYS A 270 -19.09 18.60 -9.28
C LYS A 270 -18.69 17.43 -10.16
N TRP A 271 -17.40 17.19 -10.38
CA TRP A 271 -16.95 16.01 -11.13
C TRP A 271 -17.37 14.69 -10.47
N CYS A 272 -17.27 14.58 -9.14
CA CYS A 272 -17.72 13.40 -8.42
C CYS A 272 -19.23 13.15 -8.55
N ASP A 273 -20.01 14.22 -8.71
CA ASP A 273 -21.46 14.18 -8.89
C ASP A 273 -21.81 13.84 -10.35
N ASP A 274 -21.14 14.46 -11.33
CA ASP A 274 -21.32 14.20 -12.76
C ASP A 274 -20.93 12.75 -13.15
N ALA A 275 -19.87 12.19 -12.55
CA ALA A 275 -19.46 10.81 -12.77
C ALA A 275 -20.49 9.78 -12.27
N ARG A 276 -21.46 10.18 -11.42
CA ARG A 276 -22.63 9.34 -11.09
C ARG A 276 -23.67 9.30 -12.22
N VAL A 277 -23.70 10.30 -13.10
CA VAL A 277 -24.75 10.50 -14.13
C VAL A 277 -24.48 9.69 -15.42
N VAL A 278 -23.23 9.28 -15.69
CA VAL A 278 -22.83 8.60 -16.96
C VAL A 278 -22.79 7.07 -16.90
N ARG A 279 -23.15 6.45 -15.76
CA ARG A 279 -23.46 5.00 -15.76
C ARG A 279 -24.92 4.81 -16.20
N PRO A 280 -25.23 3.87 -17.12
CA PRO A 280 -26.61 3.49 -17.38
C PRO A 280 -27.25 3.09 -16.05
N THR A 281 -28.37 3.73 -15.76
CA THR A 281 -29.24 3.47 -14.63
C THR A 281 -29.55 1.98 -14.53
N LEU A 282 -28.97 1.30 -13.53
CA LEU A 282 -29.72 0.29 -12.81
C LEU A 282 -30.50 1.02 -11.70
N PRO A 283 -31.80 0.78 -11.53
CA PRO A 283 -32.67 1.67 -10.77
C PRO A 283 -32.23 1.80 -9.32
N ASN A 284 -32.20 3.05 -8.89
CA ASN A 284 -31.97 3.49 -7.54
C ASN A 284 -33.24 3.18 -6.71
N THR A 285 -33.28 2.10 -5.94
CA THR A 285 -34.23 2.02 -4.83
C THR A 285 -33.59 2.67 -3.61
N GLN A 286 -34.01 3.91 -3.35
CA GLN A 286 -34.00 4.45 -2.00
C GLN A 286 -34.65 3.41 -1.07
N HIS A 287 -33.92 2.96 -0.05
CA HIS A 287 -34.56 2.44 1.13
C HIS A 287 -34.27 3.40 2.28
N ALA A 288 -35.28 4.23 2.58
CA ALA A 288 -35.61 4.50 3.96
C ALA A 288 -35.54 3.16 4.72
N GLN A 289 -34.86 3.12 5.87
CA GLN A 289 -34.76 1.93 6.72
C GLN A 289 -36.11 1.19 6.81
N PRO A 290 -36.26 0.01 6.16
CA PRO A 290 -37.31 -0.92 6.49
C PRO A 290 -36.74 -1.81 7.59
N LYS A 291 -37.44 -1.92 8.71
CA LYS A 291 -37.29 -3.10 9.56
C LYS A 291 -37.69 -4.32 8.70
N GLY A 292 -36.75 -5.00 8.06
CA GLY A 292 -37.02 -6.23 7.30
C GLY A 292 -36.01 -6.58 6.20
N LYS A 293 -35.19 -7.62 6.47
CA LYS A 293 -34.34 -8.43 5.57
C LYS A 293 -33.12 -7.76 4.87
N THR A 294 -31.94 -8.05 5.39
CA THR A 294 -30.59 -7.74 4.84
C THR A 294 -30.32 -8.41 3.48
N ASP A 295 -29.60 -7.71 2.58
CA ASP A 295 -29.03 -8.26 1.33
C ASP A 295 -28.26 -9.56 1.61
N PRO A 296 -28.62 -10.69 0.96
CA PRO A 296 -27.97 -11.98 1.18
C PRO A 296 -26.45 -11.97 1.02
N ALA A 297 -25.90 -11.21 0.08
CA ALA A 297 -24.45 -11.16 -0.15
C ALA A 297 -23.74 -10.41 0.98
N VAL A 298 -24.34 -9.31 1.45
CA VAL A 298 -23.81 -8.52 2.59
C VAL A 298 -23.97 -9.29 3.89
N ALA A 299 -25.08 -10.00 4.08
CA ALA A 299 -25.30 -10.90 5.21
C ALA A 299 -24.26 -12.03 5.23
N ARG A 300 -24.02 -12.66 4.07
CA ARG A 300 -23.00 -13.71 3.90
C ARG A 300 -21.59 -13.20 4.22
N ASN A 301 -21.20 -12.03 3.72
CA ASN A 301 -19.89 -11.44 4.05
C ASN A 301 -19.77 -11.07 5.54
N ARG A 302 -20.84 -10.57 6.17
CA ARG A 302 -20.87 -10.32 7.61
C ARG A 302 -20.70 -11.62 8.41
N ALA A 303 -21.37 -12.70 8.00
CA ALA A 303 -21.24 -14.01 8.63
C ALA A 303 -19.80 -14.53 8.55
N PHE A 304 -19.12 -14.37 7.41
CA PHE A 304 -17.69 -14.67 7.28
C PHE A 304 -16.82 -13.91 8.27
N ARG A 305 -17.01 -12.59 8.40
CA ARG A 305 -16.27 -11.78 9.38
C ARG A 305 -16.54 -12.23 10.81
N GLN A 306 -17.79 -12.53 11.15
CA GLN A 306 -18.17 -13.05 12.47
C GLN A 306 -17.54 -14.41 12.76
N ALA A 307 -17.39 -15.25 11.73
CA ALA A 307 -16.72 -16.54 11.82
C ALA A 307 -15.19 -16.44 11.78
N GLY A 308 -14.61 -15.22 11.76
CA GLY A 308 -13.16 -15.02 11.80
C GLY A 308 -12.45 -15.02 10.44
N LEU A 309 -13.18 -14.92 9.32
CA LEU A 309 -12.60 -14.74 7.99
C LEU A 309 -12.62 -13.27 7.58
N ASP A 310 -11.44 -12.67 7.46
CA ASP A 310 -11.29 -11.31 6.94
C ASP A 310 -11.14 -11.32 5.41
N ALA A 311 -12.23 -11.02 4.71
CA ALA A 311 -12.29 -11.04 3.25
C ALA A 311 -13.25 -9.98 2.69
N SER A 312 -12.94 -9.48 1.49
CA SER A 312 -13.82 -8.56 0.76
C SER A 312 -15.12 -9.25 0.31
N LEU A 313 -16.17 -8.47 0.04
CA LEU A 313 -17.43 -8.99 -0.51
C LEU A 313 -17.20 -9.76 -1.82
N ALA A 314 -16.34 -9.22 -2.70
CA ALA A 314 -15.99 -9.84 -3.98
C ALA A 314 -15.27 -11.17 -3.80
N THR A 315 -14.47 -11.30 -2.74
CA THR A 315 -13.76 -12.54 -2.41
C THR A 315 -14.73 -13.56 -1.85
N THR A 316 -15.52 -13.18 -0.84
CA THR A 316 -16.48 -14.11 -0.23
C THR A 316 -17.46 -14.64 -1.28
N ASN A 317 -17.87 -13.81 -2.25
CA ASN A 317 -18.75 -14.23 -3.35
C ASN A 317 -18.11 -15.24 -4.33
N ARG A 318 -16.79 -15.38 -4.34
CA ARG A 318 -16.04 -16.30 -5.21
C ARG A 318 -15.45 -17.50 -4.47
N ILE A 319 -15.59 -17.54 -3.14
CA ILE A 319 -15.19 -18.70 -2.33
C ILE A 319 -16.17 -19.84 -2.60
N ASP A 320 -15.60 -20.98 -3.03
CA ASP A 320 -16.28 -22.25 -3.26
C ASP A 320 -16.95 -22.77 -1.97
N GLU A 321 -18.09 -23.44 -2.10
CA GLU A 321 -18.81 -24.04 -0.97
C GLU A 321 -18.00 -25.15 -0.27
N GLN A 322 -17.01 -25.73 -0.94
CA GLN A 322 -16.12 -26.75 -0.37
C GLN A 322 -14.93 -26.17 0.38
N PHE A 323 -14.83 -24.84 0.47
CA PHE A 323 -13.78 -24.18 1.23
C PHE A 323 -14.04 -24.30 2.74
N ARG A 324 -12.96 -24.50 3.50
CA ARG A 324 -13.00 -24.38 4.96
C ARG A 324 -11.77 -23.69 5.51
N PHE A 325 -11.87 -23.12 6.69
CA PHE A 325 -10.76 -22.39 7.30
C PHE A 325 -10.75 -22.50 8.83
N GLU A 326 -9.57 -22.34 9.43
CA GLU A 326 -9.44 -22.12 10.88
C GLU A 326 -9.37 -20.61 11.15
N PRO A 327 -10.18 -20.05 12.06
CA PRO A 327 -10.15 -18.62 12.36
C PRO A 327 -9.04 -18.22 13.35
N PRO A 328 -8.50 -16.99 13.26
CA PRO A 328 -8.77 -16.01 12.21
C PRO A 328 -7.92 -16.28 10.96
N ALA A 329 -8.46 -16.02 9.76
CA ALA A 329 -7.70 -16.12 8.51
C ALA A 329 -8.06 -14.99 7.53
N ARG A 330 -7.14 -14.64 6.63
CA ARG A 330 -7.33 -13.53 5.68
C ARG A 330 -6.94 -13.93 4.25
N PRO A 331 -7.82 -14.55 3.46
CA PRO A 331 -7.52 -14.88 2.06
C PRO A 331 -7.41 -13.64 1.16
N SER A 332 -7.91 -12.48 1.59
CA SER A 332 -7.94 -11.23 0.82
C SER A 332 -8.48 -11.41 -0.59
N GLY A 333 -7.66 -11.40 -1.65
CA GLY A 333 -8.05 -11.59 -3.05
C GLY A 333 -7.84 -13.01 -3.58
N LEU A 334 -7.38 -13.97 -2.76
CA LEU A 334 -7.23 -15.35 -3.20
C LEU A 334 -8.58 -15.94 -3.64
N ILE A 335 -8.58 -16.54 -4.81
CA ILE A 335 -9.72 -17.30 -5.33
C ILE A 335 -9.48 -18.77 -5.01
N MET A 336 -10.25 -19.27 -4.05
CA MET A 336 -10.19 -20.65 -3.56
C MET A 336 -11.17 -21.51 -4.35
N HIS A 337 -10.66 -22.49 -5.08
CA HIS A 337 -11.43 -23.38 -5.94
C HIS A 337 -11.46 -24.81 -5.39
N ARG A 338 -12.65 -25.44 -5.38
CA ARG A 338 -12.87 -26.82 -4.90
C ARG A 338 -12.51 -26.98 -3.42
N ASN A 339 -12.04 -28.17 -3.03
CA ASN A 339 -11.65 -28.57 -1.67
C ASN A 339 -10.37 -27.85 -1.18
N CYS A 340 -10.45 -26.55 -0.95
CA CYS A 340 -9.37 -25.76 -0.37
C CYS A 340 -9.53 -25.59 1.14
N GLU A 341 -8.41 -25.57 1.85
CA GLU A 341 -8.35 -25.39 3.30
C GLU A 341 -7.35 -24.28 3.64
N LEU A 342 -7.69 -23.40 4.58
CA LEU A 342 -6.79 -22.33 5.05
C LEU A 342 -6.67 -22.31 6.57
N GLY A 343 -5.47 -22.59 7.09
CA GLY A 343 -5.17 -22.55 8.51
C GLY A 343 -5.16 -21.14 9.10
N ALA A 344 -5.30 -21.08 10.43
CA ALA A 344 -5.36 -19.85 11.19
C ALA A 344 -4.08 -19.01 11.06
N PHE A 345 -4.24 -17.70 11.17
CA PHE A 345 -3.19 -16.69 11.05
C PHE A 345 -2.48 -16.65 9.69
N SER A 346 -2.97 -17.41 8.71
CA SER A 346 -2.51 -17.33 7.32
C SER A 346 -3.22 -16.19 6.59
N TYR A 347 -2.47 -15.52 5.72
CA TYR A 347 -3.03 -14.51 4.84
C TYR A 347 -2.53 -14.63 3.41
N GLY A 348 -3.40 -14.25 2.49
CA GLY A 348 -3.08 -14.05 1.09
C GLY A 348 -3.31 -12.61 0.68
N VAL A 349 -2.75 -12.26 -0.48
CA VAL A 349 -3.01 -10.98 -1.12
C VAL A 349 -3.91 -11.16 -2.34
N ASP A 350 -3.47 -11.94 -3.33
CA ASP A 350 -4.19 -12.23 -4.57
C ASP A 350 -3.57 -13.47 -5.25
N GLY A 351 -4.38 -14.25 -5.97
CA GLY A 351 -3.92 -15.47 -6.63
C GLY A 351 -5.01 -16.52 -6.78
N HIS A 352 -4.65 -17.63 -7.42
CA HIS A 352 -5.54 -18.76 -7.64
C HIS A 352 -5.04 -19.98 -6.88
N VAL A 353 -5.94 -20.63 -6.14
CA VAL A 353 -5.63 -21.80 -5.33
C VAL A 353 -6.66 -22.88 -5.62
N TYR A 354 -6.21 -24.05 -6.07
CA TYR A 354 -7.06 -25.16 -6.45
C TYR A 354 -6.73 -26.39 -5.59
N SER A 355 -7.75 -27.01 -4.99
CA SER A 355 -7.62 -28.29 -4.24
C SER A 355 -6.36 -28.34 -3.34
N THR A 356 -6.16 -27.30 -2.53
CA THR A 356 -4.94 -27.12 -1.75
C THR A 356 -5.27 -26.99 -0.26
N ARG A 357 -4.50 -27.69 0.58
CA ARG A 357 -4.53 -27.52 2.03
C ARG A 357 -3.39 -26.62 2.46
N ILE A 358 -3.70 -25.47 3.04
CA ILE A 358 -2.71 -24.48 3.49
C ILE A 358 -2.71 -24.44 5.01
N GLY A 359 -1.55 -24.68 5.63
CA GLY A 359 -1.40 -24.60 7.07
C GLY A 359 -1.46 -23.18 7.62
N ARG A 360 -1.36 -23.09 8.95
CA ARG A 360 -1.30 -21.85 9.74
C ARG A 360 -0.07 -20.97 9.43
N TYR A 361 -0.19 -19.68 9.72
CA TYR A 361 0.90 -18.68 9.62
C TYR A 361 1.53 -18.53 8.21
N CYS A 362 0.85 -18.94 7.15
CA CYS A 362 1.36 -18.79 5.79
C CYS A 362 1.18 -17.37 5.27
N SER A 363 2.16 -16.91 4.48
CA SER A 363 2.16 -15.59 3.84
C SER A 363 2.20 -15.76 2.32
N ILE A 364 1.11 -15.38 1.64
CA ILE A 364 0.95 -15.63 0.20
C ILE A 364 0.89 -14.31 -0.56
N ALA A 365 1.94 -14.00 -1.33
CA ALA A 365 2.04 -12.78 -2.12
C ALA A 365 1.17 -12.82 -3.39
N ARG A 366 1.09 -11.67 -4.07
CA ARG A 366 0.24 -11.45 -5.27
C ARG A 366 0.59 -12.41 -6.41
N GLY A 367 -0.43 -12.82 -7.16
CA GLY A 367 -0.26 -13.59 -8.39
C GLY A 367 0.25 -15.02 -8.14
N ALA A 368 0.13 -15.53 -6.92
CA ALA A 368 0.45 -16.94 -6.66
C ALA A 368 -0.55 -17.85 -7.40
N ASN A 369 -0.04 -18.94 -7.97
CA ASN A 369 -0.86 -19.96 -8.61
C ASN A 369 -0.52 -21.33 -8.02
N ILE A 370 -1.48 -21.94 -7.31
CA ILE A 370 -1.24 -23.12 -6.48
C ILE A 370 -2.23 -24.21 -6.85
N GLY A 371 -1.71 -25.38 -7.22
CA GLY A 371 -2.48 -26.60 -7.36
C GLY A 371 -3.38 -26.68 -8.59
N GLN A 372 -3.14 -25.87 -9.62
CA GLN A 372 -3.99 -25.82 -10.81
C GLN A 372 -4.18 -27.20 -11.46
N SER A 373 -5.40 -27.49 -11.93
CA SER A 373 -5.77 -28.79 -12.48
C SER A 373 -4.92 -29.20 -13.69
N ASP A 374 -4.54 -30.47 -13.73
CA ASP A 374 -3.80 -31.10 -14.82
C ASP A 374 -4.72 -31.75 -15.87
N HIS A 375 -4.11 -32.20 -16.97
CA HIS A 375 -4.77 -32.93 -18.06
C HIS A 375 -4.13 -34.31 -18.25
N PRO A 376 -4.89 -35.35 -18.66
CA PRO A 376 -4.30 -36.62 -19.05
C PRO A 376 -3.34 -36.42 -20.23
N LEU A 377 -2.04 -36.67 -20.02
CA LEU A 377 -1.00 -36.45 -21.03
C LEU A 377 -0.79 -37.65 -21.97
N ASN A 378 -1.31 -38.82 -21.59
CA ASN A 378 -1.15 -40.09 -22.29
C ASN A 378 -2.40 -40.49 -23.11
N TRP A 379 -3.37 -39.59 -23.23
CA TRP A 379 -4.56 -39.80 -24.06
C TRP A 379 -4.34 -39.25 -25.47
N MET A 380 -5.19 -39.64 -26.41
CA MET A 380 -5.11 -39.16 -27.81
C MET A 380 -5.20 -37.62 -27.91
N SER A 381 -5.91 -36.97 -26.98
CA SER A 381 -6.01 -35.52 -26.89
C SER A 381 -5.97 -35.08 -25.43
N THR A 382 -5.33 -33.94 -25.15
CA THR A 382 -5.41 -33.26 -23.86
C THR A 382 -6.70 -32.44 -23.70
N SER A 383 -7.50 -32.32 -24.77
CA SER A 383 -8.70 -31.49 -24.76
C SER A 383 -9.80 -32.13 -23.89
N PRO A 384 -10.42 -31.37 -22.97
CA PRO A 384 -11.36 -31.92 -21.99
C PRO A 384 -12.74 -32.28 -22.57
N PHE A 385 -12.99 -32.09 -23.88
CA PHE A 385 -14.26 -32.45 -24.52
C PHE A 385 -14.66 -33.92 -24.38
N GLN A 386 -13.71 -34.81 -24.13
CA GLN A 386 -13.95 -36.24 -23.98
C GLN A 386 -14.39 -36.65 -22.57
N PHE A 387 -14.06 -35.84 -21.56
CA PHE A 387 -14.17 -36.24 -20.15
C PHE A 387 -14.80 -35.19 -19.22
N GLN A 388 -14.99 -33.94 -19.68
CA GLN A 388 -15.60 -32.87 -18.89
C GLN A 388 -17.00 -32.51 -19.41
N GLY A 389 -18.03 -32.91 -18.65
CA GLY A 389 -19.46 -32.72 -18.96
C GLY A 389 -19.89 -31.29 -19.36
N GLY A 390 -19.17 -30.27 -18.88
CA GLY A 390 -19.44 -28.85 -19.16
C GLY A 390 -18.53 -28.21 -20.20
N PHE A 391 -17.59 -28.96 -20.79
CA PHE A 391 -16.68 -28.40 -21.79
C PHE A 391 -17.37 -28.31 -23.15
N LYS A 392 -18.14 -27.23 -23.33
CA LYS A 392 -18.67 -26.81 -24.62
C LYS A 392 -18.56 -25.30 -24.74
N PHE A 393 -17.98 -24.84 -25.84
CA PHE A 393 -18.12 -23.48 -26.32
C PHE A 393 -19.59 -23.14 -26.60
N ASN A 394 -20.00 -21.92 -26.25
CA ASN A 394 -21.33 -21.42 -26.56
C ASN A 394 -21.42 -21.07 -28.05
N VAL A 395 -22.20 -21.84 -28.80
CA VAL A 395 -22.36 -21.67 -30.25
C VAL A 395 -23.76 -21.14 -30.58
N GLY A 396 -23.81 -20.05 -31.35
CA GLY A 396 -25.05 -19.43 -31.82
C GLY A 396 -25.71 -20.20 -32.97
N ASP A 397 -26.93 -19.79 -33.31
CA ASP A 397 -27.77 -20.50 -34.29
C ASP A 397 -27.22 -20.51 -35.73
N GLY A 398 -26.29 -19.60 -36.06
CA GLY A 398 -25.58 -19.59 -37.34
C GLY A 398 -24.48 -20.64 -37.50
N PHE A 399 -24.17 -21.41 -36.45
CA PHE A 399 -23.18 -22.48 -36.54
C PHE A 399 -23.79 -23.72 -37.21
N ALA A 400 -23.33 -24.03 -38.42
CA ALA A 400 -23.89 -25.09 -39.28
C ALA A 400 -24.02 -26.46 -38.59
N HIS A 401 -23.14 -26.78 -37.63
CA HIS A 401 -23.12 -28.05 -36.90
C HIS A 401 -23.66 -27.95 -35.46
N ARG A 402 -24.46 -26.92 -35.15
CA ARG A 402 -24.97 -26.69 -33.79
C ARG A 402 -25.72 -27.88 -33.22
N ALA A 403 -26.57 -28.53 -34.02
CA ALA A 403 -27.34 -29.69 -33.57
C ALA A 403 -26.42 -30.85 -33.14
N ASP A 404 -25.50 -31.25 -34.02
CA ASP A 404 -24.53 -32.34 -33.76
C ASP A 404 -23.65 -32.03 -32.54
N TYR A 405 -23.16 -30.79 -32.46
CA TYR A 405 -22.32 -30.32 -31.38
C TYR A 405 -23.04 -30.30 -30.02
N MET A 406 -24.31 -29.88 -30.00
CA MET A 406 -25.13 -29.90 -28.78
C MET A 406 -25.49 -31.32 -28.36
N ALA A 407 -25.65 -32.25 -29.31
CA ALA A 407 -25.95 -33.65 -29.04
C ALA A 407 -24.74 -34.46 -28.51
N ALA A 408 -23.51 -34.10 -28.90
CA ALA A 408 -22.30 -34.77 -28.44
C ALA A 408 -22.16 -34.72 -26.91
N LYS A 409 -21.87 -35.85 -26.26
CA LYS A 409 -21.67 -35.92 -24.80
C LYS A 409 -20.34 -36.59 -24.50
N PRO A 410 -19.56 -36.09 -23.51
CA PRO A 410 -18.39 -36.80 -23.04
C PRO A 410 -18.82 -38.13 -22.42
N ASP A 411 -17.92 -39.12 -22.48
CA ASP A 411 -18.13 -40.39 -21.82
C ASP A 411 -17.94 -40.22 -20.30
N ARG A 412 -18.92 -40.68 -19.53
CA ARG A 412 -18.86 -40.61 -18.06
C ARG A 412 -17.69 -41.44 -17.51
N ALA A 413 -17.41 -42.60 -18.10
CA ALA A 413 -16.28 -43.43 -17.68
C ALA A 413 -14.95 -42.73 -17.92
N HIS A 414 -14.81 -42.01 -19.03
CA HIS A 414 -13.65 -41.13 -19.25
C HIS A 414 -13.61 -39.98 -18.24
N GLY A 415 -14.75 -39.38 -17.90
CA GLY A 415 -14.83 -38.36 -16.86
C GLY A 415 -14.34 -38.83 -15.49
N ASP A 416 -14.72 -40.04 -15.09
CA ASP A 416 -14.33 -40.62 -13.81
C ASP A 416 -12.84 -41.01 -13.82
N LEU A 417 -12.35 -41.64 -14.90
CA LEU A 417 -10.93 -41.95 -15.07
C LEU A 417 -10.05 -40.70 -15.12
N ALA A 418 -10.46 -39.66 -15.86
CA ALA A 418 -9.71 -38.41 -15.91
C ALA A 418 -9.60 -37.76 -14.53
N ARG A 419 -10.68 -37.77 -13.74
CA ARG A 419 -10.67 -37.25 -12.36
C ARG A 419 -9.66 -37.99 -11.49
N GLU A 420 -9.59 -39.31 -11.59
CA GLU A 420 -8.60 -40.13 -10.89
C GLU A 420 -7.16 -39.78 -11.29
N LEU A 421 -6.92 -39.57 -12.59
CA LEU A 421 -5.57 -39.30 -13.11
C LEU A 421 -5.03 -37.90 -12.74
N VAL A 422 -5.90 -36.88 -12.67
CA VAL A 422 -5.47 -35.47 -12.60
C VAL A 422 -5.80 -34.76 -11.29
N THR A 423 -6.69 -35.31 -10.45
CA THR A 423 -7.05 -34.65 -9.18
C THR A 423 -5.99 -34.96 -8.14
N ARG A 424 -5.12 -33.98 -7.87
CA ARG A 424 -4.08 -34.07 -6.83
C ARG A 424 -4.27 -32.95 -5.82
N VAL A 425 -4.22 -33.30 -4.54
CA VAL A 425 -4.28 -32.33 -3.45
C VAL A 425 -2.87 -31.81 -3.19
N THR A 426 -2.70 -30.49 -3.29
CA THR A 426 -1.44 -29.82 -2.94
C THR A 426 -1.44 -29.54 -1.43
N LYS A 427 -0.33 -29.79 -0.74
CA LYS A 427 -0.22 -29.49 0.69
C LYS A 427 0.83 -28.42 0.92
N ILE A 428 0.43 -27.34 1.58
CA ILE A 428 1.32 -26.30 2.07
C ILE A 428 1.37 -26.42 3.58
N GLY A 429 2.58 -26.53 4.12
CA GLY A 429 2.83 -26.62 5.55
C GLY A 429 2.45 -25.35 6.32
N HIS A 430 3.11 -25.14 7.46
CA HIS A 430 2.88 -24.02 8.36
C HIS A 430 4.01 -23.03 8.18
N ASP A 431 3.81 -21.73 8.43
CA ASP A 431 4.86 -20.71 8.32
C ASP A 431 5.54 -20.68 6.93
N VAL A 432 4.80 -20.99 5.86
CA VAL A 432 5.33 -20.97 4.50
C VAL A 432 5.17 -19.57 3.92
N TRP A 433 6.26 -19.05 3.34
CA TRP A 433 6.21 -17.82 2.56
C TRP A 433 6.22 -18.13 1.05
N ILE A 434 5.19 -17.66 0.35
CA ILE A 434 5.04 -17.82 -1.10
C ILE A 434 5.21 -16.45 -1.76
N GLY A 435 6.30 -16.28 -2.49
CA GLY A 435 6.68 -15.05 -3.17
C GLY A 435 5.79 -14.68 -4.36
N HIS A 436 5.90 -13.43 -4.80
CA HIS A 436 5.09 -12.87 -5.89
C HIS A 436 5.21 -13.71 -7.16
N GLY A 437 4.08 -14.06 -7.78
CA GLY A 437 4.06 -14.79 -9.05
C GLY A 437 4.57 -16.23 -8.99
N ALA A 438 4.77 -16.80 -7.80
CA ALA A 438 5.20 -18.19 -7.67
C ALA A 438 4.09 -19.16 -8.12
N THR A 439 4.49 -20.22 -8.80
CA THR A 439 3.61 -21.30 -9.26
C THR A 439 3.99 -22.60 -8.54
N ILE A 440 3.01 -23.29 -7.98
CA ILE A 440 3.16 -24.60 -7.35
C ILE A 440 2.24 -25.57 -8.09
N VAL A 441 2.81 -26.57 -8.77
CA VAL A 441 2.06 -27.55 -9.55
C VAL A 441 1.22 -28.46 -8.65
N ALA A 442 0.10 -28.98 -9.16
CA ALA A 442 -0.81 -29.86 -8.43
C ALA A 442 -0.13 -31.09 -7.83
N GLY A 443 -0.41 -31.34 -6.55
CA GLY A 443 0.06 -32.52 -5.83
C GLY A 443 1.43 -32.38 -5.18
N VAL A 444 2.02 -31.20 -5.19
CA VAL A 444 3.28 -30.91 -4.48
C VAL A 444 3.02 -30.77 -2.98
N ASP A 445 3.88 -31.38 -2.17
CA ASP A 445 3.95 -31.16 -0.72
C ASP A 445 5.07 -30.15 -0.40
N VAL A 446 4.71 -29.03 0.23
CA VAL A 446 5.63 -27.99 0.71
C VAL A 446 5.74 -28.06 2.23
N GLY A 447 6.94 -28.35 2.73
CA GLY A 447 7.23 -28.50 4.15
C GLY A 447 7.09 -27.19 4.96
N HIS A 448 6.99 -27.33 6.28
CA HIS A 448 6.81 -26.21 7.20
C HIS A 448 7.99 -25.24 7.14
N GLY A 449 7.74 -23.94 7.27
CA GLY A 449 8.77 -22.91 7.25
C GLY A 449 9.41 -22.67 5.89
N ALA A 450 8.99 -23.36 4.82
CA ALA A 450 9.62 -23.21 3.51
C ALA A 450 9.40 -21.81 2.90
N VAL A 451 10.31 -21.41 2.02
CA VAL A 451 10.24 -20.17 1.25
C VAL A 451 10.24 -20.50 -0.23
N ILE A 452 9.18 -20.07 -0.91
CA ILE A 452 9.06 -20.13 -2.37
C ILE A 452 9.40 -18.74 -2.92
N ALA A 453 10.54 -18.59 -3.58
CA ALA A 453 10.97 -17.31 -4.12
C ALA A 453 9.99 -16.77 -5.19
N ALA A 454 10.02 -15.45 -5.40
CA ALA A 454 9.20 -14.80 -6.43
C ALA A 454 9.45 -15.41 -7.82
N GLY A 455 8.37 -15.65 -8.57
CA GLY A 455 8.40 -16.24 -9.91
C GLY A 455 8.86 -17.69 -9.99
N ALA A 456 9.09 -18.38 -8.87
CA ALA A 456 9.54 -19.78 -8.89
C ALA A 456 8.43 -20.71 -9.38
N VAL A 457 8.80 -21.78 -10.11
CA VAL A 457 7.87 -22.83 -10.56
C VAL A 457 8.23 -24.15 -9.88
N VAL A 458 7.49 -24.46 -8.81
CA VAL A 458 7.69 -25.64 -7.98
C VAL A 458 6.98 -26.84 -8.60
N THR A 459 7.79 -27.84 -8.98
CA THR A 459 7.36 -29.06 -9.69
C THR A 459 7.61 -30.34 -8.89
N LYS A 460 8.21 -30.22 -7.71
CA LYS A 460 8.59 -31.31 -6.80
C LYS A 460 8.42 -30.84 -5.36
N ASP A 461 8.27 -31.80 -4.46
CA ASP A 461 8.15 -31.54 -3.03
C ASP A 461 9.30 -30.69 -2.48
N VAL A 462 8.96 -29.83 -1.52
CA VAL A 462 9.88 -28.87 -0.91
C VAL A 462 10.11 -29.28 0.55
N PRO A 463 11.35 -29.54 0.98
CA PRO A 463 11.64 -29.86 2.38
C PRO A 463 11.29 -28.71 3.33
N SER A 464 11.02 -29.02 4.60
CA SER A 464 10.79 -28.01 5.63
C SER A 464 11.98 -27.05 5.76
N TYR A 465 11.65 -25.76 5.93
CA TYR A 465 12.58 -24.62 6.02
C TYR A 465 13.50 -24.43 4.81
N ALA A 466 13.29 -25.16 3.71
CA ALA A 466 14.02 -24.96 2.48
C ALA A 466 13.61 -23.64 1.83
N ILE A 467 14.58 -23.00 1.20
CA ILE A 467 14.37 -21.86 0.30
C ILE A 467 14.51 -22.42 -1.11
N VAL A 468 13.47 -22.28 -1.93
CA VAL A 468 13.48 -22.72 -3.33
C VAL A 468 13.27 -21.55 -4.29
N GLY A 469 13.93 -21.59 -5.44
CA GLY A 469 13.80 -20.58 -6.48
C GLY A 469 14.13 -21.12 -7.87
N GLY A 470 13.67 -20.39 -8.91
CA GLY A 470 13.93 -20.71 -10.32
C GLY A 470 12.78 -21.45 -11.02
N VAL A 471 13.00 -21.71 -12.32
CA VAL A 471 12.05 -22.40 -13.21
C VAL A 471 12.81 -23.48 -14.00
N PRO A 472 12.66 -24.77 -13.65
CA PRO A 472 11.96 -25.29 -12.47
C PRO A 472 12.69 -24.96 -11.15
N ALA A 473 11.94 -24.83 -10.06
CA ALA A 473 12.48 -24.46 -8.75
C ALA A 473 13.45 -25.53 -8.22
N ARG A 474 14.50 -25.07 -7.55
CA ARG A 474 15.50 -25.90 -6.86
C ARG A 474 15.74 -25.35 -5.46
N VAL A 475 16.16 -26.21 -4.54
CA VAL A 475 16.63 -25.78 -3.21
C VAL A 475 17.88 -24.94 -3.42
N ILE A 476 17.83 -23.69 -2.96
CA ILE A 476 18.94 -22.73 -3.01
C ILE A 476 19.51 -22.42 -1.62
N GLY A 477 18.87 -22.93 -0.57
CA GLY A 477 19.33 -22.79 0.81
C GLY A 477 18.28 -23.25 1.82
N TYR A 478 18.57 -23.03 3.10
CA TYR A 478 17.66 -23.26 4.22
C TYR A 478 17.64 -22.01 5.11
N ARG A 479 16.50 -21.72 5.74
CA ARG A 479 16.34 -20.56 6.64
C ARG A 479 17.23 -20.63 7.89
N HIS A 480 17.51 -21.83 8.37
CA HIS A 480 18.28 -22.11 9.59
C HIS A 480 19.17 -23.36 9.39
N ASP A 481 20.14 -23.55 10.27
CA ASP A 481 20.95 -24.78 10.33
C ASP A 481 20.08 -26.01 10.67
N GLU A 482 20.62 -27.20 10.47
CA GLU A 482 19.90 -28.47 10.67
C GLU A 482 19.36 -28.65 12.09
N GLN A 483 20.19 -28.40 13.11
CA GLN A 483 19.81 -28.56 14.50
C GLN A 483 18.66 -27.62 14.87
N THR A 484 18.74 -26.34 14.48
CA THR A 484 17.69 -25.35 14.72
C THR A 484 16.39 -25.73 13.99
N ARG A 485 16.47 -26.25 12.76
CA ARG A 485 15.28 -26.71 12.01
C ARG A 485 14.58 -27.88 12.70
N GLU A 486 15.33 -28.88 13.17
CA GLU A 486 14.76 -30.01 13.91
C GLU A 486 14.05 -29.54 15.18
N ARG A 487 14.68 -28.64 15.94
CA ARG A 487 14.06 -28.04 17.14
C ARG A 487 12.78 -27.30 16.81
N LEU A 488 12.76 -26.48 15.75
CA LEU A 488 11.56 -25.77 15.33
C LEU A 488 10.41 -26.72 14.94
N LEU A 489 10.73 -27.83 14.25
CA LEU A 489 9.76 -28.86 13.89
C LEU A 489 9.16 -29.54 15.13
N LEU A 490 9.98 -29.83 16.13
CA LEU A 490 9.54 -30.42 17.40
C LEU A 490 8.71 -29.43 18.23
N CYS A 491 9.15 -28.17 18.30
CA CYS A 491 8.48 -27.09 19.02
C CYS A 491 7.08 -26.82 18.46
N ALA A 492 6.91 -26.93 17.13
CA ALA A 492 5.63 -26.76 16.43
C ALA A 492 4.88 -25.49 16.88
N TRP A 493 5.60 -24.38 17.04
CA TRP A 493 5.11 -23.13 17.64
C TRP A 493 3.85 -22.58 16.95
N TRP A 494 3.65 -22.87 15.66
CA TRP A 494 2.49 -22.48 14.86
C TRP A 494 1.16 -23.07 15.37
N ARG A 495 1.20 -23.99 16.35
CA ARG A 495 0.02 -24.51 17.03
C ARG A 495 -0.58 -23.52 18.03
N PHE A 496 0.16 -22.50 18.45
CA PHE A 496 -0.29 -21.51 19.43
C PHE A 496 -0.83 -20.25 18.74
N ALA A 497 -1.70 -19.51 19.43
CA ALA A 497 -2.25 -18.25 18.94
C ALA A 497 -1.28 -17.09 19.14
N ILE A 498 -1.46 -16.03 18.35
CA ILE A 498 -0.61 -14.83 18.40
C ILE A 498 -0.51 -14.19 19.79
N TRP A 499 -1.58 -14.23 20.59
CA TRP A 499 -1.56 -13.68 21.96
C TRP A 499 -0.83 -14.60 22.95
N GLN A 500 -0.80 -15.91 22.70
CA GLN A 500 -0.02 -16.86 23.50
C GLN A 500 1.49 -16.70 23.24
N LEU A 501 1.84 -16.20 22.04
CA LEU A 501 3.21 -15.96 21.60
C LEU A 501 3.69 -14.52 21.87
N GLN A 502 2.87 -13.68 22.53
CA GLN A 502 3.26 -12.31 22.83
C GLN A 502 4.51 -12.27 23.71
N GLY A 503 5.48 -11.44 23.32
CA GLY A 503 6.75 -11.28 24.03
C GLY A 503 7.78 -12.39 23.80
N VAL A 504 7.49 -13.41 22.97
CA VAL A 504 8.51 -14.38 22.53
C VAL A 504 9.55 -13.66 21.66
N PRO A 505 10.87 -13.85 21.89
CA PRO A 505 11.93 -13.15 21.18
C PRO A 505 12.19 -13.74 19.78
N PHE A 506 11.23 -13.61 18.86
CA PHE A 506 11.33 -14.18 17.50
C PHE A 506 12.62 -13.90 16.70
N PRO A 507 13.31 -12.74 16.83
CA PRO A 507 14.60 -12.52 16.16
C PRO A 507 15.69 -13.51 16.59
N ASP A 508 15.64 -14.00 17.83
CA ASP A 508 16.58 -14.92 18.43
C ASP A 508 15.96 -16.32 18.46
N VAL A 509 16.12 -17.08 17.37
CA VAL A 509 15.34 -18.30 17.09
C VAL A 509 15.45 -19.35 18.20
N ASN A 510 16.64 -19.58 18.75
CA ASN A 510 16.81 -20.57 19.82
C ASN A 510 16.15 -20.10 21.13
N ASP A 511 16.31 -18.83 21.49
CA ASP A 511 15.66 -18.24 22.66
C ASP A 511 14.12 -18.25 22.51
N ALA A 512 13.62 -18.05 21.29
CA ALA A 512 12.20 -18.16 20.99
C ALA A 512 11.67 -19.58 21.19
N ILE A 513 12.43 -20.60 20.75
CA ILE A 513 12.10 -22.01 20.98
C ILE A 513 12.09 -22.30 22.48
N ASP A 514 13.15 -21.91 23.19
CA ASP A 514 13.28 -22.14 24.64
C ASP A 514 12.11 -21.52 25.40
N GLU A 515 11.70 -20.30 25.05
CA GLU A 515 10.58 -19.61 25.69
C GLU A 515 9.23 -20.28 25.38
N VAL A 516 9.02 -20.77 24.15
CA VAL A 516 7.80 -21.51 23.80
C VAL A 516 7.76 -22.85 24.55
N GLU A 517 8.87 -23.59 24.58
CA GLU A 517 9.00 -24.87 25.30
C GLU A 517 8.76 -24.67 26.81
N ARG A 518 9.32 -23.62 27.40
CA ARG A 518 9.07 -23.23 28.79
C ARG A 518 7.58 -22.98 29.03
N ARG A 519 6.93 -22.15 28.22
CA ARG A 519 5.48 -21.88 28.34
C ARG A 519 4.63 -23.15 28.21
N VAL A 520 4.99 -24.05 27.30
CA VAL A 520 4.30 -25.35 27.17
C VAL A 520 4.46 -26.18 28.44
N SER A 521 5.66 -26.24 29.01
CA SER A 521 5.91 -26.94 30.28
C SER A 521 5.13 -26.34 31.46
N GLU A 522 4.81 -25.04 31.38
CA GLU A 522 4.01 -24.30 32.36
C GLU A 522 2.49 -24.36 32.09
N GLY A 523 2.05 -25.12 31.08
CA GLY A 523 0.63 -25.37 30.80
C GLY A 523 0.05 -24.56 29.63
N MET A 524 0.87 -23.99 28.74
CA MET A 524 0.37 -23.40 27.49
C MET A 524 -0.13 -24.50 26.55
N HIS A 525 -1.43 -24.47 26.26
CA HIS A 525 -2.09 -25.43 25.36
C HIS A 525 -2.23 -24.90 23.93
N PRO A 526 -2.26 -25.78 22.91
CA PRO A 526 -2.51 -25.41 21.53
C PRO A 526 -3.80 -24.59 21.33
N TYR A 527 -3.78 -23.70 20.35
CA TYR A 527 -4.96 -22.99 19.90
C TYR A 527 -5.82 -23.89 19.00
N GLU A 528 -7.04 -24.19 19.45
CA GLU A 528 -7.96 -25.12 18.81
C GLU A 528 -9.30 -24.43 18.48
N PRO A 529 -9.33 -23.56 17.46
CA PRO A 529 -10.55 -22.84 17.08
C PRO A 529 -11.58 -23.70 16.34
N GLY A 530 -11.21 -24.91 15.94
CA GLY A 530 -11.98 -25.74 15.01
C GLY A 530 -11.90 -25.24 13.56
N TRP A 531 -12.52 -26.01 12.66
CA TRP A 531 -12.68 -25.66 11.26
C TRP A 531 -14.08 -25.10 11.01
N VAL A 532 -14.14 -23.97 10.31
CA VAL A 532 -15.39 -23.40 9.81
C VAL A 532 -15.60 -23.89 8.39
N GLU A 533 -16.65 -24.68 8.20
CA GLU A 533 -17.09 -25.17 6.89
C GLU A 533 -17.91 -24.08 6.17
N VAL A 534 -17.73 -23.91 4.87
CA VAL A 534 -18.59 -23.03 4.08
C VAL A 534 -19.79 -23.81 3.55
N GLY A 535 -20.97 -23.22 3.63
CA GLY A 535 -22.19 -23.72 3.02
C GLY A 535 -22.69 -22.80 1.90
N PRO A 536 -23.79 -23.19 1.24
CA PRO A 536 -24.44 -22.38 0.20
C PRO A 536 -24.76 -20.96 0.67
N ASP A 537 -25.19 -20.82 1.93
CA ASP A 537 -25.61 -19.56 2.53
C ASP A 537 -24.47 -18.81 3.28
N GLY A 538 -23.24 -19.34 3.28
CA GLY A 538 -22.11 -18.81 4.04
C GLY A 538 -21.54 -19.79 5.07
N PRO A 539 -20.67 -19.33 5.99
CA PRO A 539 -20.01 -20.20 6.96
C PRO A 539 -21.02 -20.85 7.89
N LYS A 540 -20.87 -22.16 8.12
CA LYS A 540 -21.58 -22.91 9.14
C LYS A 540 -20.69 -22.94 10.38
N LEU A 541 -21.10 -22.19 11.40
CA LEU A 541 -20.49 -22.31 12.72
C LEU A 541 -20.93 -23.66 13.29
N GLY A 542 -19.96 -24.55 13.51
CA GLY A 542 -20.16 -25.86 14.12
C GLY A 542 -20.40 -25.80 15.62
#